data_AF-A0A8X8XZ80-F1
#
_entry.id   AF-A0A8X8XZ80-F1
#
_cell.length_a   1.000
_cell.length_b   1.000
_cell.length_c   1.000
_cell.angle_alpha   90.00
_cell.angle_beta   90.00
_cell.angle_gamma   90.00
#
_symmetry.space_group_name_H-M   'P 1'
#
loop_
_entity.id
_entity.type
_entity.pdbx_description
1 polymer ?
#
loop_
_entity_poly.entity_id
_entity_poly.type
_entity_poly.pdbx_seq_one_letter_code
_entity_poly.pdbx_strand_id
1 'polypeptide(L)'
;MGSFKLQFSQLGLQQKPQISTFTLTLRIRCGGLRNGPRKPMWRTRVLSSEAIQAVQSLKLAQKSPSKLEQVLTTKLGRLLKADLEDALAELQRQNELDLALKVFDFVRKETWYVPNLFLYNDMIRMVGKRRMIEMVEQFVVELQNEGLQPDARTYTELIGAYFKVEMVLKAMETYDQMKDSGYVPDKLTLTILIRNLEKAGEDALSEAIKKECAEYFDYPNKFLEEVERKHKYNYLYLTAENGEQYIPKMTEDPDNSFVNFISLAESVALAPTLDLGISVDVL
;
A
#
# COMPACT_ATOMS: atom_id res chain seq x y z
N MET A 1 2.00 68.11 10.05
CA MET A 1 2.19 66.96 9.14
C MET A 1 0.96 66.87 8.26
N GLY A 2 1.10 67.16 6.97
CA GLY A 2 -0.03 67.39 6.05
C GLY A 2 -0.57 66.11 5.43
N SER A 3 -1.89 66.04 5.29
CA SER A 3 -2.64 65.02 4.54
C SER A 3 -3.04 65.57 3.17
N PHE A 4 -2.81 64.81 2.09
CA PHE A 4 -3.31 65.14 0.76
C PHE A 4 -4.58 64.35 0.44
N LYS A 5 -5.69 65.06 0.18
CA LYS A 5 -6.92 64.54 -0.43
C LYS A 5 -6.95 65.00 -1.89
N LEU A 6 -7.12 64.07 -2.84
CA LEU A 6 -7.40 64.38 -4.24
C LEU A 6 -8.90 64.19 -4.49
N GLN A 7 -9.58 65.26 -4.87
CA GLN A 7 -10.94 65.24 -5.42
C GLN A 7 -10.86 65.38 -6.93
N PHE A 8 -11.61 64.56 -7.66
CA PHE A 8 -11.92 64.81 -9.07
C PHE A 8 -13.43 64.96 -9.22
N SER A 9 -13.83 66.08 -9.83
CA SER A 9 -15.20 66.50 -10.09
C SER A 9 -15.76 65.85 -11.36
N GLN A 10 -17.07 65.61 -11.33
CA GLN A 10 -17.85 64.96 -12.37
C GLN A 10 -17.89 65.77 -13.68
N LEU A 11 -17.62 65.10 -14.80
CA LEU A 11 -17.96 65.53 -16.16
C LEU A 11 -18.90 64.48 -16.75
N GLY A 12 -20.14 64.87 -17.03
CA GLY A 12 -21.12 64.06 -17.75
C GLY A 12 -21.13 64.38 -19.24
N LEU A 13 -21.42 63.38 -20.09
CA LEU A 13 -22.55 63.36 -21.05
C LEU A 13 -22.50 62.12 -21.99
N GLN A 14 -23.61 61.37 -21.92
CA GLN A 14 -24.36 60.63 -22.95
C GLN A 14 -23.80 59.44 -23.79
N GLN A 15 -24.39 58.27 -23.44
CA GLN A 15 -25.07 57.22 -24.23
C GLN A 15 -24.46 56.62 -25.51
N LYS A 16 -24.30 55.27 -25.47
CA LYS A 16 -24.47 54.31 -26.58
C LYS A 16 -24.48 52.86 -26.03
N PRO A 17 -24.95 51.84 -26.78
CA PRO A 17 -26.31 51.31 -26.84
C PRO A 17 -26.51 49.97 -26.08
N GLN A 18 -27.76 49.55 -25.91
CA GLN A 18 -28.19 48.27 -25.34
C GLN A 18 -27.62 47.07 -26.12
N ILE A 19 -26.78 46.26 -25.46
CA ILE A 19 -26.45 44.90 -25.90
C ILE A 19 -26.95 43.96 -24.81
N SER A 20 -27.95 43.15 -25.18
CA SER A 20 -28.51 42.08 -24.35
C SER A 20 -27.43 41.05 -24.02
N THR A 21 -26.95 41.06 -22.78
CA THR A 21 -26.09 39.98 -22.28
C THR A 21 -26.99 38.91 -21.69
N PHE A 22 -27.07 37.77 -22.38
CA PHE A 22 -27.61 36.53 -21.84
C PHE A 22 -26.72 36.10 -20.65
N THR A 23 -27.16 36.35 -19.42
CA THR A 23 -26.61 35.70 -18.23
C THR A 23 -27.03 34.24 -18.23
N LEU A 24 -26.19 33.36 -18.79
CA LEU A 24 -26.21 31.94 -18.44
C LEU A 24 -25.75 31.82 -16.98
N THR A 25 -26.70 31.68 -16.06
CA THR A 25 -26.42 31.24 -14.70
C THR A 25 -26.00 29.78 -14.73
N LEU A 26 -24.70 29.53 -14.93
CA LEU A 26 -24.09 28.24 -14.63
C LEU A 26 -24.18 28.01 -13.12
N ARG A 27 -25.22 27.29 -12.70
CA ARG A 27 -25.41 26.82 -11.33
C ARG A 27 -24.38 25.70 -11.09
N ILE A 28 -23.16 26.06 -10.71
CA ILE A 28 -22.18 25.10 -10.23
C ILE A 28 -22.73 24.49 -8.94
N ARG A 29 -23.14 23.22 -9.01
CA ARG A 29 -23.55 22.43 -7.87
C ARG A 29 -22.29 21.94 -7.16
N CYS A 30 -21.74 22.74 -6.23
CA CYS A 30 -20.69 22.28 -5.34
C CYS A 30 -21.27 21.15 -4.47
N GLY A 31 -20.92 19.90 -4.79
CA GLY A 31 -21.21 18.74 -3.95
C GLY A 31 -20.66 18.94 -2.54
N GLY A 32 -21.45 18.56 -1.54
CA GLY A 32 -21.27 18.93 -0.15
C GLY A 32 -19.89 18.68 0.45
N LEU A 33 -19.48 19.63 1.29
CA LEU A 33 -18.34 19.54 2.18
C LEU A 33 -18.53 18.34 3.14
N ARG A 34 -17.86 17.23 2.86
CA ARG A 34 -17.60 16.22 3.89
C ARG A 34 -16.55 16.79 4.84
N ASN A 35 -17.00 17.33 5.97
CA ASN A 35 -16.19 17.76 7.10
C ASN A 35 -15.60 16.52 7.82
N GLY A 36 -14.55 15.96 7.24
CA GLY A 36 -13.58 15.13 7.95
C GLY A 36 -12.20 15.75 7.79
N PRO A 37 -11.25 15.55 8.72
CA PRO A 37 -9.87 15.98 8.50
C PRO A 37 -9.41 15.39 7.18
N ARG A 38 -9.09 16.25 6.21
CA ARG A 38 -8.45 15.81 4.97
C ARG A 38 -7.19 15.07 5.41
N LYS A 39 -7.17 13.74 5.20
CA LYS A 39 -5.92 12.96 5.28
C LYS A 39 -4.88 13.74 4.48
N PRO A 40 -3.63 13.88 4.96
CA PRO A 40 -2.63 14.58 4.19
C PRO A 40 -2.62 13.96 2.79
N MET A 41 -2.82 14.80 1.78
CA MET A 41 -2.40 14.47 0.43
C MET A 41 -0.91 14.23 0.56
N TRP A 42 -0.51 12.97 0.74
CA TRP A 42 0.82 12.52 0.35
C TRP A 42 1.07 13.22 -0.98
N ARG A 43 2.03 14.14 -1.02
CA ARG A 43 2.24 15.01 -2.18
C ARG A 43 2.18 14.09 -3.39
N THR A 44 1.12 14.16 -4.19
CA THR A 44 1.13 13.62 -5.53
C THR A 44 2.11 14.52 -6.25
N ARG A 45 3.39 14.23 -6.07
CA ARG A 45 4.46 14.82 -6.85
C ARG A 45 4.12 14.36 -8.26
N VAL A 46 3.58 15.28 -9.04
CA VAL A 46 3.31 15.03 -10.45
C VAL A 46 4.68 14.71 -11.03
N LEU A 47 4.87 13.47 -11.48
CA LEU A 47 6.14 13.09 -12.10
C LEU A 47 6.42 14.04 -13.25
N SER A 48 7.69 14.41 -13.42
CA SER A 48 8.10 15.15 -14.60
C SER A 48 7.85 14.31 -15.86
N SER A 49 7.70 14.99 -17.01
CA SER A 49 7.60 14.31 -18.29
C SER A 49 8.81 13.43 -18.57
N GLU A 50 9.99 13.82 -18.07
CA GLU A 50 11.24 13.06 -18.23
C GLU A 50 11.21 11.76 -17.42
N ALA A 51 10.81 11.83 -16.14
CA ALA A 51 10.65 10.64 -15.30
C ALA A 51 9.60 9.68 -15.88
N ILE A 52 8.47 10.20 -16.37
CA ILE A 52 7.42 9.38 -17.01
C ILE A 52 7.98 8.68 -18.26
N GLN A 53 8.66 9.42 -19.14
CA GLN A 53 9.25 8.85 -20.36
C GLN A 53 10.33 7.82 -20.05
N ALA A 54 11.12 8.03 -18.99
CA ALA A 54 12.13 7.07 -18.55
C ALA A 54 11.49 5.77 -18.07
N VAL A 55 10.49 5.84 -17.19
CA VAL A 55 9.74 4.66 -16.70
C VAL A 55 9.12 3.90 -17.87
N GLN A 56 8.47 4.59 -18.80
CA GLN A 56 7.87 3.95 -19.98
C GLN A 56 8.94 3.28 -20.87
N SER A 57 10.07 3.94 -21.08
CA SER A 57 11.17 3.38 -21.90
C SER A 57 11.75 2.10 -21.27
N LEU A 58 11.92 2.08 -19.94
CA LEU A 58 12.39 0.90 -19.21
C LEU A 58 11.42 -0.28 -19.38
N LYS A 59 10.12 -0.04 -19.21
CA LYS A 59 9.07 -1.07 -19.36
C LYS A 59 9.01 -1.62 -20.78
N LEU A 60 9.14 -0.77 -21.79
CA LEU A 60 9.19 -1.21 -23.19
C LEU A 60 10.45 -2.06 -23.50
N ALA A 61 11.57 -1.76 -22.85
CA ALA A 61 12.83 -2.47 -23.04
C ALA A 61 12.97 -3.74 -22.18
N GLN A 62 12.07 -3.99 -21.23
CA GLN A 62 12.25 -4.99 -20.16
C GLN A 62 12.56 -6.41 -20.64
N LYS A 63 12.05 -6.81 -21.82
CA LYS A 63 12.24 -8.15 -22.38
C LYS A 63 13.61 -8.36 -23.05
N SER A 64 14.36 -7.29 -23.28
CA SER A 64 15.64 -7.32 -24.00
C SER A 64 16.74 -6.72 -23.11
N PRO A 65 17.64 -7.54 -22.55
CA PRO A 65 18.69 -7.05 -21.66
C PRO A 65 19.56 -5.96 -22.29
N SER A 66 19.97 -6.12 -23.55
CA SER A 66 20.79 -5.12 -24.26
C SER A 66 20.08 -3.78 -24.43
N LYS A 67 18.79 -3.79 -24.80
CA LYS A 67 17.99 -2.56 -24.92
C LYS A 67 17.77 -1.91 -23.56
N LEU A 68 17.58 -2.70 -22.51
CA LEU A 68 17.38 -2.18 -21.16
C LEU A 68 18.64 -1.49 -20.64
N GLU A 69 19.81 -2.09 -20.82
CA GLU A 69 21.10 -1.45 -20.49
C GLU A 69 21.33 -0.17 -21.31
N GLN A 70 20.93 -0.16 -22.58
CA GLN A 70 20.97 1.06 -23.40
C GLN A 70 20.05 2.15 -22.83
N VAL A 71 18.85 1.81 -22.36
CA VAL A 71 17.92 2.78 -21.76
C VAL A 71 18.48 3.32 -20.44
N LEU A 72 19.05 2.46 -19.58
CA LEU A 72 19.68 2.88 -18.32
C LEU A 72 20.79 3.89 -18.59
N THR A 73 21.73 3.55 -19.48
CA THR A 73 22.89 4.41 -19.76
C THR A 73 22.52 5.70 -20.49
N THR A 74 21.62 5.66 -21.47
CA THR A 74 21.33 6.84 -22.32
C THR A 74 20.24 7.75 -21.77
N LYS A 75 19.20 7.21 -21.13
CA LYS A 75 18.07 8.00 -20.61
C LYS A 75 18.26 8.30 -19.13
N LEU A 76 18.46 7.30 -18.29
CA LEU A 76 18.55 7.51 -16.84
C LEU A 76 19.82 8.25 -16.45
N GLY A 77 20.95 7.99 -17.13
CA GLY A 77 22.21 8.71 -16.90
C GLY A 77 22.18 10.21 -17.25
N ARG A 78 21.08 10.71 -17.82
CA ARG A 78 20.87 12.14 -18.09
C ARG A 78 19.81 12.78 -17.20
N LEU A 79 19.09 11.98 -16.41
CA LEU A 79 18.06 12.49 -15.51
C LEU A 79 18.71 13.25 -14.36
N LEU A 80 18.03 14.30 -13.92
CA LEU A 80 18.36 14.95 -12.67
C LEU A 80 18.08 13.98 -11.51
N LYS A 81 18.80 14.16 -10.40
CA LYS A 81 18.60 13.40 -9.15
C LYS A 81 17.11 13.23 -8.80
N ALA A 82 16.36 14.33 -8.82
CA ALA A 82 14.94 14.33 -8.48
C ALA A 82 14.09 13.45 -9.41
N ASP A 83 14.36 13.48 -10.72
CA ASP A 83 13.61 12.72 -11.71
C ASP A 83 13.95 11.23 -11.66
N LEU A 84 15.22 10.90 -11.34
CA LEU A 84 15.64 9.52 -11.17
C LEU A 84 15.04 8.90 -9.90
N GLU A 85 15.02 9.64 -8.79
CA GLU A 85 14.33 9.24 -7.55
C GLU A 85 12.81 9.06 -7.79
N ASP A 86 12.18 9.96 -8.55
CA ASP A 86 10.75 9.87 -8.91
C ASP A 86 10.46 8.68 -9.83
N ALA A 87 11.34 8.39 -10.80
CA ALA A 87 11.21 7.23 -11.66
C ALA A 87 11.31 5.92 -10.85
N LEU A 88 12.24 5.84 -9.89
CA LEU A 88 12.35 4.70 -9.00
C LEU A 88 11.11 4.55 -8.13
N ALA A 89 10.65 5.62 -7.48
CA ALA A 89 9.44 5.61 -6.67
C ALA A 89 8.20 5.16 -7.47
N GLU A 90 8.09 5.56 -8.74
CA GLU A 90 6.99 5.14 -9.59
C GLU A 90 7.07 3.65 -10.00
N LEU A 91 8.27 3.12 -10.28
CA LEU A 91 8.45 1.68 -10.50
C LEU A 91 8.09 0.87 -9.25
N GLN A 92 8.48 1.37 -8.07
CA GLN A 92 8.12 0.77 -6.79
C GLN A 92 6.60 0.79 -6.58
N ARG A 93 5.95 1.92 -6.86
CA ARG A 93 4.48 2.07 -6.79
C ARG A 93 3.74 1.14 -7.74
N GLN A 94 4.27 0.94 -8.96
CA GLN A 94 3.73 0.00 -9.95
C GLN A 94 4.06 -1.47 -9.64
N ASN A 95 4.88 -1.74 -8.62
CA ASN A 95 5.35 -3.07 -8.24
C ASN A 95 6.20 -3.77 -9.33
N GLU A 96 6.90 -3.00 -10.16
CA GLU A 96 7.81 -3.48 -11.20
C GLU A 96 9.18 -3.84 -10.60
N LEU A 97 9.25 -4.94 -9.83
CA LEU A 97 10.41 -5.28 -9.01
C LEU A 97 11.73 -5.35 -9.80
N ASP A 98 11.76 -6.07 -10.93
CA ASP A 98 13.01 -6.29 -11.67
C ASP A 98 13.58 -4.97 -12.21
N LEU A 99 12.70 -4.06 -12.62
CA LEU A 99 13.09 -2.72 -13.06
C LEU A 99 13.50 -1.86 -11.87
N ALA A 100 12.75 -1.90 -10.77
CA ALA A 100 13.07 -1.16 -9.56
C ALA A 100 14.46 -1.54 -9.01
N LEU A 101 14.80 -2.83 -8.99
CA LEU A 101 16.13 -3.31 -8.59
C LEU A 101 17.24 -2.75 -9.49
N LYS A 102 17.05 -2.79 -10.81
CA LYS A 102 18.03 -2.25 -11.76
C LYS A 102 18.21 -0.74 -11.62
N VAL A 103 17.11 -0.01 -11.43
CA VAL A 103 17.16 1.44 -11.24
C VAL A 103 17.77 1.78 -9.87
N PHE A 104 17.47 1.01 -8.83
CA PHE A 104 18.12 1.15 -7.52
C PHE A 104 19.64 0.96 -7.63
N ASP A 105 20.11 -0.10 -8.30
CA ASP A 105 21.53 -0.33 -8.57
C ASP A 105 22.17 0.76 -9.41
N PHE A 106 21.42 1.33 -10.36
CA PHE A 106 21.86 2.46 -11.16
C PHE A 106 22.03 3.71 -10.29
N VAL A 107 21.03 4.05 -9.48
CA VAL A 107 21.05 5.19 -8.54
C VAL A 107 22.23 5.09 -7.57
N ARG A 108 22.54 3.90 -7.05
CA ARG A 108 23.66 3.69 -6.12
C ARG A 108 25.05 3.98 -6.73
N LYS A 109 25.17 3.98 -8.05
CA LYS A 109 26.43 4.26 -8.77
C LYS A 109 26.60 5.75 -9.09
N GLU A 110 25.56 6.55 -8.90
CA GLU A 110 25.59 7.98 -9.16
C GLU A 110 26.44 8.73 -8.13
N THR A 111 27.17 9.75 -8.57
CA THR A 111 28.12 10.49 -7.71
C THR A 111 27.45 11.26 -6.57
N TRP A 112 26.18 11.60 -6.73
CA TRP A 112 25.38 12.32 -5.74
C TRP A 112 24.61 11.39 -4.78
N TYR A 113 24.77 10.07 -4.92
CA TYR A 113 24.10 9.09 -4.09
C TYR A 113 24.54 9.22 -2.63
N VAL A 114 23.55 9.19 -1.74
CA VAL A 114 23.75 9.10 -0.31
C VAL A 114 22.83 7.98 0.19
N PRO A 115 23.36 6.98 0.92
CA PRO A 115 22.55 5.92 1.52
C PRO A 115 21.34 6.48 2.24
N ASN A 116 20.17 5.89 1.97
CA ASN A 116 18.89 6.36 2.49
C ASN A 116 18.05 5.18 2.97
N LEU A 117 17.76 5.15 4.27
CA LEU A 117 16.99 4.09 4.91
C LEU A 117 15.58 3.96 4.32
N PHE A 118 14.95 5.07 3.89
CA PHE A 118 13.65 5.02 3.24
C PHE A 118 13.67 4.18 1.96
N LEU A 119 14.74 4.32 1.18
CA LEU A 119 14.89 3.62 -0.09
C LEU A 119 15.12 2.11 0.13
N TYR A 120 15.97 1.76 1.10
CA TYR A 120 16.15 0.36 1.51
C TYR A 120 14.86 -0.25 2.04
N ASN A 121 14.12 0.46 2.89
CA ASN A 121 12.84 -0.03 3.42
C ASN A 121 11.81 -0.28 2.31
N ASP A 122 11.76 0.55 1.26
CA ASP A 122 10.92 0.28 0.09
C ASP A 122 11.36 -0.95 -0.70
N MET A 123 12.68 -1.14 -0.90
CA MET A 123 13.20 -2.33 -1.57
C MET A 123 12.92 -3.61 -0.77
N ILE A 124 13.23 -3.61 0.54
CA ILE A 124 12.93 -4.71 1.48
C ILE A 124 11.44 -5.07 1.43
N ARG A 125 10.56 -4.07 1.50
CA ARG A 125 9.12 -4.27 1.40
C ARG A 125 8.73 -4.94 0.08
N MET A 126 9.29 -4.50 -1.04
CA MET A 126 8.99 -5.06 -2.36
C MET A 126 9.45 -6.52 -2.49
N VAL A 127 10.69 -6.83 -2.09
CA VAL A 127 11.21 -8.20 -2.17
C VAL A 127 10.55 -9.14 -1.16
N GLY A 128 10.26 -8.64 0.04
CA GLY A 128 9.52 -9.37 1.08
C GLY A 128 8.12 -9.76 0.63
N LYS A 129 7.41 -8.87 -0.09
CA LYS A 129 6.12 -9.21 -0.72
C LYS A 129 6.20 -10.35 -1.73
N ARG A 130 7.37 -10.54 -2.36
CA ARG A 130 7.62 -11.63 -3.32
C ARG A 130 8.24 -12.87 -2.69
N ARG A 131 8.31 -12.95 -1.36
CA ARG A 131 8.88 -14.09 -0.61
C ARG A 131 10.37 -14.33 -0.92
N MET A 132 11.10 -13.33 -1.40
CA MET A 132 12.53 -13.43 -1.75
C MET A 132 13.39 -13.14 -0.51
N ILE A 133 13.37 -14.06 0.47
CA ILE A 133 13.93 -13.79 1.80
C ILE A 133 15.45 -13.62 1.81
N GLU A 134 16.17 -14.33 0.94
CA GLU A 134 17.62 -14.17 0.79
C GLU A 134 17.99 -12.73 0.40
N MET A 135 17.21 -12.13 -0.51
CA MET A 135 17.42 -10.75 -0.94
C MET A 135 16.99 -9.73 0.13
N VAL A 136 15.96 -10.05 0.92
CA VAL A 136 15.60 -9.24 2.11
C VAL A 136 16.78 -9.15 3.07
N GLU A 137 17.37 -10.29 3.42
CA GLU A 137 18.51 -10.36 4.34
C GLU A 137 19.75 -9.70 3.75
N GLN A 138 19.99 -9.86 2.45
CA GLN A 138 21.05 -9.15 1.74
C GLN A 138 20.88 -7.62 1.85
N PHE A 139 19.68 -7.08 1.66
CA PHE A 139 19.46 -5.64 1.82
C PHE A 139 19.70 -5.13 3.24
N VAL A 140 19.43 -5.95 4.27
CA VAL A 140 19.76 -5.60 5.67
C VAL A 140 21.28 -5.54 5.88
N VAL A 141 22.03 -6.48 5.30
CA VAL A 141 23.49 -6.44 5.35
C VAL A 141 24.04 -5.24 4.58
N GLU A 142 23.51 -4.96 3.39
CA GLU A 142 23.92 -3.82 2.56
C GLU A 142 23.66 -2.48 3.23
N LEU A 143 22.47 -2.26 3.82
CA LEU A 143 22.18 -0.99 4.50
C LEU A 143 23.09 -0.78 5.71
N GLN A 144 23.42 -1.85 6.45
CA GLN A 144 24.36 -1.78 7.58
C GLN A 144 25.79 -1.48 7.12
N ASN A 145 26.24 -2.10 6.02
CA ASN A 145 27.54 -1.83 5.41
C ASN A 145 27.66 -0.38 4.89
N GLU A 146 26.54 0.23 4.49
CA GLU A 146 26.45 1.64 4.14
C GLU A 146 26.31 2.58 5.35
N GLY A 147 26.44 2.05 6.57
CA GLY A 147 26.43 2.82 7.82
C GLY A 147 25.02 3.20 8.32
N LEU A 148 23.97 2.64 7.71
CA LEU A 148 22.60 2.83 8.18
C LEU A 148 22.27 1.83 9.30
N GLN A 149 21.31 2.19 10.15
CA GLN A 149 20.78 1.31 11.19
C GLN A 149 19.31 1.01 10.91
N PRO A 150 18.84 -0.25 11.08
CA PRO A 150 17.43 -0.58 11.00
C PRO A 150 16.60 0.30 11.95
N ASP A 151 15.50 0.86 11.44
CA ASP A 151 14.54 1.60 12.25
C ASP A 151 13.27 0.78 12.49
N ALA A 152 12.31 1.34 13.23
CA ALA A 152 11.01 0.72 13.48
C ALA A 152 10.33 0.23 12.19
N ARG A 153 10.45 1.00 11.09
CA ARG A 153 9.90 0.61 9.79
C ARG A 153 10.66 -0.57 9.20
N THR A 154 11.99 -0.58 9.24
CA THR A 154 12.81 -1.73 8.80
C THR A 154 12.38 -3.00 9.52
N TYR A 155 12.32 -2.98 10.85
CA TYR A 155 11.89 -4.14 11.65
C TYR A 155 10.48 -4.61 11.26
N THR A 156 9.54 -3.68 11.07
CA THR A 156 8.17 -4.01 10.63
C THR A 156 8.15 -4.75 9.29
N GLU A 157 8.94 -4.28 8.31
CA GLU A 157 9.02 -4.91 6.99
C GLU A 157 9.69 -6.29 7.07
N LEU A 158 10.72 -6.45 7.91
CA LEU A 158 11.38 -7.75 8.16
C LEU A 158 10.46 -8.77 8.80
N ILE A 159 9.75 -8.40 9.88
CA ILE A 159 8.74 -9.26 10.52
C ILE A 159 7.71 -9.71 9.49
N GLY A 160 7.18 -8.77 8.69
CA GLY A 160 6.24 -9.07 7.62
C GLY A 160 6.81 -10.04 6.58
N ALA A 161 8.07 -9.86 6.17
CA ALA A 161 8.74 -10.73 5.21
C ALA A 161 8.96 -12.16 5.76
N TYR A 162 9.39 -12.31 7.01
CA TYR A 162 9.57 -13.63 7.63
C TYR A 162 8.26 -14.41 7.75
N PHE A 163 7.16 -13.75 8.17
CA PHE A 163 5.85 -14.38 8.17
C PHE A 163 5.38 -14.78 6.78
N LYS A 164 5.74 -14.02 5.74
CA LYS A 164 5.41 -14.39 4.36
C LYS A 164 5.99 -15.74 3.97
N VAL A 165 7.13 -16.14 4.51
CA VAL A 165 7.79 -17.44 4.28
C VAL A 165 7.67 -18.41 5.46
N GLU A 166 6.70 -18.18 6.36
CA GLU A 166 6.38 -19.06 7.50
C GLU A 166 7.55 -19.26 8.49
N MET A 167 8.51 -18.33 8.51
CA MET A 167 9.62 -18.32 9.47
C MET A 167 9.21 -17.62 10.76
N VAL A 168 8.26 -18.20 11.50
CA VAL A 168 7.65 -17.58 12.70
C VAL A 168 8.70 -17.24 13.77
N LEU A 169 9.61 -18.18 14.08
CA LEU A 169 10.65 -17.97 15.10
C LEU A 169 11.49 -16.73 14.78
N LYS A 170 11.96 -16.61 13.53
CA LYS A 170 12.76 -15.46 13.09
C LYS A 170 11.97 -14.16 13.10
N ALA A 171 10.67 -14.20 12.80
CA ALA A 171 9.80 -13.04 12.92
C ALA A 171 9.69 -12.56 14.39
N MET A 172 9.57 -13.49 15.34
CA MET A 172 9.52 -13.17 16.77
C MET A 172 10.87 -12.69 17.31
N GLU A 173 11.98 -13.32 16.92
CA GLU A 173 13.33 -12.83 17.23
C GLU A 173 13.55 -11.40 16.72
N THR A 174 13.07 -11.09 15.51
CA THR A 174 13.15 -9.75 14.93
C THR A 174 12.28 -8.75 15.71
N TYR A 175 11.14 -9.19 16.23
CA TYR A 175 10.28 -8.38 17.10
C TYR A 175 10.94 -8.08 18.45
N ASP A 176 11.63 -9.04 19.04
CA ASP A 176 12.38 -8.81 20.27
C ASP A 176 13.58 -7.88 20.04
N GLN A 177 14.33 -8.07 18.93
CA GLN A 177 15.41 -7.15 18.53
C GLN A 177 14.93 -5.72 18.31
N MET A 178 13.72 -5.53 17.77
CA MET A 178 13.10 -4.20 17.62
C MET A 178 12.95 -3.51 18.98
N LYS A 179 12.44 -4.23 19.99
CA LYS A 179 12.27 -3.73 21.36
C LYS A 179 13.61 -3.47 22.04
N ASP A 180 14.57 -4.39 21.91
CA ASP A 180 15.93 -4.26 22.47
C ASP A 180 16.68 -3.06 21.86
N SER A 181 16.39 -2.74 20.60
CA SER A 181 16.93 -1.55 19.91
C SER A 181 16.23 -0.24 20.32
N GLY A 182 15.28 -0.29 21.25
CA GLY A 182 14.54 0.88 21.75
C GLY A 182 13.41 1.36 20.85
N TYR A 183 13.00 0.57 19.85
CA TYR A 183 11.87 0.92 18.98
C TYR A 183 10.57 0.37 19.53
N VAL A 184 9.57 1.25 19.66
CA VAL A 184 8.23 0.87 20.10
C VAL A 184 7.42 0.31 18.93
N PRO A 185 6.84 -0.90 19.05
CA PRO A 185 5.96 -1.48 18.04
C PRO A 185 4.77 -0.58 17.74
N ASP A 186 4.54 -0.28 16.46
CA ASP A 186 3.40 0.50 16.04
C ASP A 186 2.16 -0.37 15.76
N LYS A 187 1.04 0.28 15.46
CA LYS A 187 -0.22 -0.43 15.13
C LYS A 187 -0.06 -1.40 13.96
N LEU A 188 0.78 -1.08 12.98
CA LEU A 188 1.01 -1.92 11.81
C LEU A 188 1.78 -3.19 12.22
N THR A 189 2.85 -3.04 13.00
CA THR A 189 3.68 -4.12 13.53
C THR A 189 2.83 -5.14 14.30
N LEU A 190 2.05 -4.66 15.27
CA LEU A 190 1.21 -5.52 16.09
C LEU A 190 0.07 -6.17 15.28
N THR A 191 -0.48 -5.46 14.29
CA THR A 191 -1.46 -6.05 13.35
C THR A 191 -0.85 -7.19 12.53
N ILE A 192 0.40 -7.04 12.09
CA ILE A 192 1.12 -8.08 11.33
C ILE A 192 1.35 -9.30 12.22
N LEU A 193 1.86 -9.10 13.45
CA LEU A 193 2.13 -10.19 14.40
C LEU A 193 0.86 -10.99 14.70
N ILE A 194 -0.18 -10.34 15.23
CA ILE A 194 -1.43 -10.99 15.66
C ILE A 194 -2.00 -11.85 14.52
N ARG A 195 -2.18 -11.26 13.33
CA ARG A 195 -2.81 -11.96 12.21
C ARG A 195 -2.00 -13.12 11.68
N ASN A 196 -0.69 -12.97 11.57
CA ASN A 196 0.13 -14.03 10.99
C ASN A 196 0.40 -15.14 11.99
N LEU A 197 0.45 -14.84 13.30
CA LEU A 197 0.52 -15.86 14.35
C LEU A 197 -0.77 -16.68 14.41
N GLU A 198 -1.94 -16.05 14.41
CA GLU A 198 -3.24 -16.75 14.32
C GLU A 198 -3.32 -17.61 13.06
N LYS A 199 -2.88 -17.08 11.92
CA LYS A 199 -2.85 -17.83 10.66
C LYS A 199 -1.89 -19.03 10.72
N ALA A 200 -0.79 -18.93 11.45
CA ALA A 200 0.18 -20.00 11.66
C ALA A 200 -0.27 -21.03 12.72
N GLY A 201 -1.39 -20.80 13.42
CA GLY A 201 -1.84 -21.63 14.54
C GLY A 201 -1.09 -21.39 15.85
N GLU A 202 -0.31 -20.30 15.92
CA GLU A 202 0.48 -19.92 17.08
C GLU A 202 -0.35 -19.08 18.06
N ASP A 203 -1.48 -19.66 18.49
CA ASP A 203 -2.51 -18.95 19.27
C ASP A 203 -1.96 -18.42 20.60
N ALA A 204 -1.08 -19.17 21.26
CA ALA A 204 -0.47 -18.75 22.51
C ALA A 204 0.40 -17.48 22.34
N LEU A 205 1.17 -17.40 21.25
CA LEU A 205 1.96 -16.22 20.92
C LEU A 205 1.07 -15.04 20.51
N SER A 206 0.02 -15.29 19.72
CA SER A 206 -0.94 -14.25 19.37
C SER A 206 -1.60 -13.65 20.61
N GLU A 207 -2.08 -14.47 21.54
CA GLU A 207 -2.69 -14.01 22.79
C GLU A 207 -1.70 -13.27 23.69
N ALA A 208 -0.42 -13.64 23.68
CA ALA A 208 0.63 -12.89 24.37
C ALA A 208 0.78 -11.48 23.78
N ILE A 209 0.88 -11.36 22.44
CA ILE A 209 0.99 -10.07 21.75
C ILE A 209 -0.27 -9.21 21.97
N LYS A 210 -1.47 -9.80 21.98
CA LYS A 210 -2.72 -9.07 22.27
C LYS A 210 -2.71 -8.47 23.67
N LYS A 211 -2.16 -9.18 24.66
CA LYS A 211 -2.00 -8.65 26.03
C LYS A 211 -0.94 -7.55 26.08
N GLU A 212 0.20 -7.75 25.41
CA GLU A 212 1.29 -6.77 25.33
C GLU A 212 0.83 -5.44 24.69
N CYS A 213 -0.19 -5.46 23.83
CA CYS A 213 -0.76 -4.23 23.25
C CYS A 213 -1.19 -3.18 24.30
N ALA A 214 -1.52 -3.59 25.53
CA ALA A 214 -1.87 -2.68 26.62
C ALA A 214 -0.68 -1.83 27.10
N GLU A 215 0.55 -2.24 26.83
CA GLU A 215 1.76 -1.47 27.15
C GLU A 215 1.99 -0.32 26.16
N TYR A 216 1.48 -0.44 24.93
CA TYR A 216 1.76 0.49 23.83
C TYR A 216 0.62 1.45 23.51
N PHE A 217 -0.62 1.13 23.89
CA PHE A 217 -1.80 1.92 23.52
C PHE A 217 -2.71 2.22 24.70
N ASP A 218 -3.25 3.46 24.75
CA ASP A 218 -4.24 3.87 25.75
C ASP A 218 -5.57 3.10 25.65
N TYR A 219 -5.91 2.61 24.44
CA TYR A 219 -7.17 1.94 24.14
C TYR A 219 -6.92 0.60 23.40
N PRO A 220 -6.34 -0.41 24.07
CA PRO A 220 -5.92 -1.66 23.44
C PRO A 220 -7.11 -2.45 22.88
N ASN A 221 -8.22 -2.55 23.61
CA ASN A 221 -9.41 -3.29 23.17
C ASN A 221 -9.98 -2.75 21.85
N LYS A 222 -10.07 -1.41 21.70
CA LYS A 222 -10.51 -0.78 20.46
C LYS A 222 -9.58 -1.11 19.28
N PHE A 223 -8.27 -1.15 19.53
CA PHE A 223 -7.31 -1.56 18.52
C PHE A 223 -7.51 -3.03 18.13
N LEU A 224 -7.65 -3.94 19.11
CA LEU A 224 -7.88 -5.37 18.87
C LEU A 224 -9.16 -5.63 18.08
N GLU A 225 -10.26 -4.96 18.43
CA GLU A 225 -11.52 -4.99 17.66
C GLU A 225 -11.31 -4.56 16.20
N GLU A 226 -10.52 -3.51 15.95
CA GLU A 226 -10.19 -3.07 14.59
C GLU A 226 -9.35 -4.10 13.82
N VAL A 227 -8.45 -4.81 14.50
CA VAL A 227 -7.61 -5.87 13.92
C VAL A 227 -8.48 -7.07 13.51
N GLU A 228 -9.33 -7.55 14.41
CA GLU A 228 -10.24 -8.68 14.20
C GLU A 228 -11.28 -8.40 13.12
N ARG A 229 -11.91 -7.22 13.16
CA ARG A 229 -12.93 -6.84 12.18
C ARG A 229 -12.37 -6.93 10.76
N LYS A 230 -11.22 -6.29 10.53
CA LYS A 230 -10.53 -6.31 9.23
C LYS A 230 -10.04 -7.71 8.83
N HIS A 231 -9.76 -8.60 9.79
CA HIS A 231 -9.41 -9.99 9.52
C HIS A 231 -10.61 -10.76 8.96
N LYS A 232 -11.78 -10.65 9.61
CA LYS A 232 -13.03 -11.31 9.19
C LYS A 232 -13.49 -10.88 7.79
N TYR A 233 -13.45 -9.57 7.49
CA TYR A 233 -13.80 -9.09 6.14
C TYR A 233 -12.90 -9.72 5.06
N ASN A 234 -11.57 -9.75 5.25
CA ASN A 234 -10.66 -10.29 4.24
C ASN A 234 -10.85 -11.81 4.01
N TYR A 235 -11.19 -12.59 5.04
CA TYR A 235 -11.40 -14.04 4.91
C TYR A 235 -12.73 -14.37 4.22
N LEU A 236 -13.81 -13.62 4.52
CA LEU A 236 -15.13 -13.75 3.88
C LEU A 236 -15.10 -13.46 2.37
N TYR A 237 -14.18 -12.62 1.88
CA TYR A 237 -14.02 -12.34 0.45
C TYR A 237 -13.14 -13.38 -0.29
N LEU A 238 -12.30 -14.15 0.42
CA LEU A 238 -11.41 -15.13 -0.19
C LEU A 238 -12.05 -16.52 -0.33
N THR A 239 -13.07 -16.84 0.45
CA THR A 239 -13.82 -18.12 0.35
C THR A 239 -14.93 -18.12 -0.72
N ALA A 240 -15.02 -17.07 -1.55
CA ALA A 240 -15.96 -16.99 -2.67
C ALA A 240 -15.32 -17.47 -3.99
N GLU A 241 -14.78 -18.69 -4.02
CA GLU A 241 -14.25 -19.31 -5.26
C GLU A 241 -15.32 -19.98 -6.13
N ASN A 242 -16.61 -19.74 -5.85
CA ASN A 242 -17.73 -20.20 -6.70
C ASN A 242 -18.37 -19.09 -7.54
N GLY A 243 -17.70 -17.94 -7.70
CA GLY A 243 -18.12 -16.91 -8.65
C GLY A 243 -19.38 -16.12 -8.29
N GLU A 244 -20.00 -16.36 -7.14
CA GLU A 244 -21.07 -15.50 -6.62
C GLU A 244 -20.50 -14.46 -5.65
N GLN A 245 -20.68 -13.18 -5.99
CA GLN A 245 -20.40 -12.07 -5.08
C GLN A 245 -21.33 -12.17 -3.86
N TYR A 246 -20.84 -12.72 -2.76
CA TYR A 246 -21.50 -12.58 -1.48
C TYR A 246 -21.17 -11.20 -0.89
N ILE A 247 -22.16 -10.30 -0.91
CA ILE A 247 -22.14 -9.06 -0.13
C ILE A 247 -23.02 -9.31 1.10
N PRO A 248 -22.47 -9.58 2.30
CA PRO A 248 -23.29 -9.61 3.49
C PRO A 248 -23.87 -8.21 3.70
N LYS A 249 -25.20 -8.09 3.61
CA LYS A 249 -25.90 -6.89 4.06
C LYS A 249 -25.73 -6.81 5.57
N MET A 250 -24.96 -5.84 6.03
CA MET A 250 -24.99 -5.44 7.43
C MET A 250 -26.30 -4.70 7.69
N THR A 251 -27.23 -5.36 8.37
CA THR A 251 -28.27 -4.66 9.12
C THR A 251 -27.66 -4.22 10.44
N GLU A 252 -27.53 -2.91 10.62
CA GLU A 252 -27.26 -2.30 11.92
C GLU A 252 -28.46 -2.58 12.82
N ASP A 253 -28.38 -3.62 13.65
CA ASP A 253 -29.32 -3.84 14.73
C ASP A 253 -28.57 -3.62 16.06
N PRO A 254 -28.86 -2.54 16.82
CA PRO A 254 -28.05 -2.15 17.97
C PRO A 254 -28.10 -3.10 19.17
N ASP A 255 -29.05 -4.04 19.21
CA ASP A 255 -29.43 -4.73 20.46
C ASP A 255 -29.31 -6.26 20.45
N ASN A 256 -28.60 -6.88 19.50
CA ASN A 256 -28.45 -8.34 19.50
C ASN A 256 -26.99 -8.81 19.42
N SER A 257 -26.37 -8.93 20.59
CA SER A 257 -25.28 -9.87 20.82
C SER A 257 -25.75 -11.28 20.47
N PHE A 258 -24.96 -12.02 19.69
CA PHE A 258 -25.18 -13.38 19.18
C PHE A 258 -26.07 -13.48 17.92
N VAL A 259 -25.41 -13.70 16.78
CA VAL A 259 -26.06 -14.33 15.61
C VAL A 259 -25.53 -15.75 15.49
N ASN A 260 -26.45 -16.70 15.65
CA ASN A 260 -26.27 -18.13 15.48
C ASN A 260 -25.73 -18.49 14.09
N PHE A 261 -24.79 -19.44 14.06
CA PHE A 261 -24.41 -20.18 12.86
C PHE A 261 -25.53 -21.16 12.50
N ILE A 262 -26.18 -20.98 11.35
CA ILE A 262 -26.87 -22.11 10.71
C ILE A 262 -25.82 -22.85 9.88
N SER A 263 -25.44 -24.02 10.36
CA SER A 263 -24.74 -25.05 9.58
C SER A 263 -25.64 -25.47 8.42
N LEU A 264 -25.22 -25.19 7.18
CA LEU A 264 -25.74 -25.82 5.98
C LEU A 264 -24.72 -26.83 5.45
N ALA A 265 -24.26 -27.73 6.32
CA ALA A 265 -23.36 -28.83 5.93
C ALA A 265 -24.08 -30.19 5.76
N GLU A 266 -25.41 -30.26 5.89
CA GLU A 266 -26.14 -31.54 5.86
C GLU A 266 -27.09 -31.75 4.66
N SER A 267 -27.01 -31.00 3.56
CA SER A 267 -27.93 -31.21 2.41
C SER A 267 -27.29 -31.49 1.05
N VAL A 268 -25.99 -31.83 0.96
CA VAL A 268 -25.35 -32.18 -0.32
C VAL A 268 -24.81 -33.63 -0.32
N ALA A 269 -25.58 -34.54 0.28
CA ALA A 269 -25.34 -35.98 0.17
C ALA A 269 -26.63 -36.70 -0.25
N LEU A 270 -27.13 -36.39 -1.45
CA LEU A 270 -28.05 -37.25 -2.22
C LEU A 270 -28.30 -36.63 -3.60
N ALA A 271 -27.44 -36.96 -4.57
CA ALA A 271 -27.77 -36.90 -5.99
C ALA A 271 -27.32 -38.22 -6.65
N PRO A 272 -28.18 -38.91 -7.41
CA PRO A 272 -27.90 -40.23 -7.95
C PRO A 272 -26.97 -40.18 -9.17
N THR A 273 -26.21 -41.26 -9.33
CA THR A 273 -25.32 -41.58 -10.44
C THR A 273 -26.03 -41.48 -11.79
N LEU A 274 -25.49 -40.67 -12.71
CA LEU A 274 -25.81 -40.69 -14.13
C LEU A 274 -25.19 -41.95 -14.76
N ASP A 275 -26.07 -42.87 -15.17
CA ASP A 275 -25.77 -44.07 -15.94
C ASP A 275 -25.38 -43.68 -17.39
N LEU A 276 -24.11 -43.84 -17.75
CA LEU A 276 -23.63 -43.76 -19.13
C LEU A 276 -23.58 -45.18 -19.70
N GLY A 277 -24.73 -45.66 -20.17
CA GLY A 277 -24.85 -46.90 -20.94
C GLY A 277 -24.15 -46.78 -22.29
N ILE A 278 -22.93 -47.31 -22.37
CA ILE A 278 -22.23 -47.58 -23.63
C ILE A 278 -22.79 -48.90 -24.18
N SER A 279 -23.46 -48.83 -25.33
CA SER A 279 -23.89 -49.99 -26.11
C SER A 279 -22.67 -50.60 -26.82
N VAL A 280 -22.40 -51.88 -26.58
CA VAL A 280 -21.46 -52.69 -27.38
C VAL A 280 -22.28 -53.83 -27.97
N ASP A 281 -22.54 -53.75 -29.27
CA ASP A 281 -23.16 -54.82 -30.04
C ASP A 281 -22.15 -55.96 -30.27
N VAL A 282 -22.58 -57.18 -29.97
CA VAL A 282 -21.93 -58.43 -30.37
C VAL A 282 -22.96 -59.23 -31.17
N LEU A 283 -22.85 -59.17 -32.50
CA LEU A 283 -22.93 -60.24 -33.51
C LEU A 283 -23.14 -59.65 -34.91
#